data_AF-A0A644Z7M4-F1
#
_entry.id   AF-A0A644Z7M4-F1
#
_cell.length_a   1.000
_cell.length_b   1.000
_cell.length_c   1.000
_cell.angle_alpha   90.00
_cell.angle_beta   90.00
_cell.angle_gamma   90.00
#
_symmetry.space_group_name_H-M   'P 1'
#
loop_
_entity.id
_entity.type
_entity.pdbx_description
1 polymer ?
#
loop_
_entity_poly.entity_id
_entity_poly.type
_entity_poly.pdbx_seq_one_letter_code
_entity_poly.pdbx_strand_id
1 'polypeptide(L)'
;MIKFMYSKLDIYCIVNYTIYAKHALQRGVKMKSRIQAYRKAKRISQEELALAVGVTRQTITSLEGEKYMASLTLAYRIAKYFNTTIEDLFVFDDSED
;
A
#
# COMPACT_ATOMS: atom_id res chain seq x y z
N MET A 1 -0.09 16.11 -21.73
CA MET A 1 1.28 15.89 -21.19
C MET A 1 1.26 16.15 -19.69
N ILE A 2 0.97 15.13 -18.87
CA ILE A 2 0.80 15.29 -17.41
C ILE A 2 2.18 15.16 -16.76
N LYS A 3 2.71 16.26 -16.23
CA LYS A 3 3.98 16.31 -15.50
C LYS A 3 3.67 15.94 -14.04
N PHE A 4 3.92 14.71 -13.64
CA PHE A 4 3.87 14.32 -12.22
C PHE A 4 4.98 15.09 -11.48
N MET A 5 4.59 16.06 -10.68
CA MET A 5 5.49 16.86 -9.84
C MET A 5 5.54 16.20 -8.46
N TYR A 6 6.49 15.28 -8.28
CA TYR A 6 6.78 14.68 -6.97
C TYR A 6 7.61 15.66 -6.14
N SER A 7 7.22 15.89 -4.89
CA SER A 7 7.98 16.71 -3.94
C SER A 7 9.25 15.97 -3.47
N LYS A 8 10.23 16.68 -2.90
CA LYS A 8 11.46 16.06 -2.36
C LYS A 8 11.19 15.00 -1.28
N LEU A 9 10.09 15.11 -0.52
CA LEU A 9 9.67 14.08 0.44
C LEU A 9 9.12 12.82 -0.25
N ASP A 10 8.42 12.97 -1.38
CA ASP A 10 7.88 11.84 -2.14
C ASP A 10 9.00 10.97 -2.72
N ILE A 11 10.11 11.57 -3.17
CA ILE A 11 11.28 10.83 -3.71
C ILE A 11 12.02 10.05 -2.62
N TYR A 12 12.14 10.61 -1.41
CA TYR A 12 12.82 9.93 -0.30
C TYR A 12 12.02 8.70 0.18
N CYS A 13 10.68 8.81 0.17
CA CYS A 13 9.79 7.66 0.40
C CYS A 13 9.92 6.59 -0.71
N ILE A 14 10.09 7.01 -1.98
CA ILE A 14 10.34 6.12 -3.13
C ILE A 14 11.55 5.22 -2.95
N VAL A 15 12.68 5.81 -2.58
CA VAL A 15 13.91 5.04 -2.42
C VAL A 15 13.83 4.15 -1.17
N ASN A 16 13.35 4.67 -0.04
CA ASN A 16 13.31 3.90 1.21
C ASN A 16 12.32 2.75 1.17
N TYR A 17 11.07 2.93 0.71
CA TYR A 17 10.09 1.84 0.68
C TYR A 17 10.51 0.72 -0.29
N THR A 18 11.06 1.07 -1.45
CA THR A 18 11.46 0.06 -2.45
C THR A 18 12.68 -0.75 -1.99
N ILE A 19 13.65 -0.11 -1.33
CA ILE A 19 14.81 -0.79 -0.73
C ILE A 19 14.38 -1.61 0.48
N TYR A 20 13.59 -1.04 1.39
CA TYR A 20 13.10 -1.71 2.59
C TYR A 20 12.26 -2.93 2.25
N ALA A 21 11.25 -2.78 1.39
CA ALA A 21 10.37 -3.90 1.01
C ALA A 21 11.14 -5.04 0.34
N LYS A 22 12.12 -4.73 -0.52
CA LYS A 22 12.92 -5.77 -1.19
C LYS A 22 13.84 -6.51 -0.22
N HIS A 23 14.46 -5.80 0.73
CA HIS A 23 15.29 -6.42 1.77
C HIS A 23 14.46 -7.18 2.82
N ALA A 24 13.31 -6.63 3.22
CA ALA A 24 12.39 -7.25 4.17
C ALA A 24 11.85 -8.59 3.65
N LEU A 25 11.43 -8.65 2.38
CA LEU A 25 11.01 -9.92 1.74
C LEU A 25 12.13 -10.96 1.69
N GLN A 26 13.39 -10.53 1.51
CA GLN A 26 14.54 -11.44 1.53
C GLN A 26 14.86 -11.98 2.93
N ARG A 27 14.40 -11.31 4.00
CA ARG A 27 14.60 -11.70 5.40
C ARG A 27 13.41 -12.43 6.01
N GLY A 28 12.35 -12.70 5.24
CA GLY A 28 11.16 -13.40 5.72
C GLY A 28 10.16 -12.52 6.50
N VAL A 29 10.33 -11.19 6.46
CA VAL A 29 9.43 -10.22 7.11
C VAL A 29 8.03 -10.36 6.54
N LYS A 30 7.03 -10.52 7.42
CA LYS A 30 5.63 -10.64 7.03
C LYS A 30 4.97 -9.26 7.04
N MET A 31 4.32 -8.91 5.94
CA MET A 31 3.51 -7.69 5.84
C MET A 31 2.04 -8.00 6.07
N LYS A 32 1.40 -7.26 6.98
CA LYS A 32 -0.03 -7.27 7.24
C LYS A 32 -0.73 -6.08 6.62
N SER A 33 -1.85 -6.35 5.94
CA SER A 33 -2.64 -5.34 5.24
C SER A 33 -3.83 -4.90 6.08
N ARG A 34 -3.92 -3.59 6.38
CA ARG A 34 -5.05 -2.98 7.09
C ARG A 34 -6.10 -2.38 6.15
N ILE A 35 -5.90 -2.48 4.84
CA ILE A 35 -6.80 -1.91 3.81
C ILE A 35 -8.26 -2.33 4.05
N GLN A 36 -8.50 -3.61 4.36
CA GLN A 36 -9.85 -4.10 4.59
C GLN A 36 -10.52 -3.38 5.79
N ALA A 37 -9.78 -3.11 6.86
CA ALA A 37 -10.30 -2.43 8.04
C ALA A 37 -10.70 -0.98 7.70
N TYR A 38 -9.82 -0.24 7.02
CA TYR A 38 -10.11 1.12 6.55
C TYR A 38 -11.30 1.17 5.58
N ARG A 39 -11.36 0.20 4.66
CA ARG A 39 -12.45 0.07 3.70
C ARG A 39 -13.80 -0.16 4.39
N LYS A 40 -13.85 -1.09 5.36
CA LYS A 40 -15.04 -1.37 6.16
C LYS A 40 -15.45 -0.16 7.02
N ALA A 41 -14.49 0.57 7.58
CA ALA A 41 -14.77 1.79 8.35
C ALA A 41 -15.42 2.89 7.47
N LYS A 42 -15.00 3.02 6.20
CA LYS A 42 -15.64 3.91 5.22
C LYS A 42 -16.92 3.34 4.58
N ARG A 43 -17.30 2.10 4.89
CA ARG A 43 -18.47 1.38 4.33
C ARG A 43 -18.49 1.28 2.79
N ILE A 44 -17.32 1.13 2.18
CA ILE A 44 -17.20 0.94 0.72
C ILE A 44 -16.85 -0.52 0.38
N SER A 45 -17.18 -0.95 -0.82
CA SER A 45 -16.83 -2.24 -1.42
C SER A 45 -15.41 -2.24 -1.99
N GLN A 46 -14.88 -3.44 -2.28
CA GLN A 46 -13.57 -3.58 -2.93
C GLN A 46 -13.56 -2.95 -4.33
N GLU A 47 -14.67 -3.02 -5.05
CA GLU A 47 -14.84 -2.41 -6.38
C GLU A 47 -14.76 -0.88 -6.28
N GLU A 48 -15.46 -0.27 -5.34
CA GLU A 48 -15.43 1.18 -5.13
C GLU A 48 -14.03 1.69 -4.78
N LEU A 49 -13.30 0.96 -3.91
CA LEU A 49 -11.91 1.30 -3.63
C LEU A 49 -11.03 1.15 -4.88
N ALA A 50 -11.21 0.06 -5.63
CA ALA A 50 -10.43 -0.22 -6.84
C ALA A 50 -10.60 0.89 -7.89
N LEU A 51 -11.84 1.33 -8.13
CA LEU A 51 -12.16 2.45 -9.02
C LEU A 51 -11.51 3.75 -8.53
N ALA A 52 -11.63 4.05 -7.22
CA ALA A 52 -11.07 5.28 -6.66
C ALA A 52 -9.55 5.34 -6.74
N VAL A 53 -8.87 4.19 -6.58
CA VAL A 53 -7.41 4.08 -6.72
C VAL A 53 -7.00 3.48 -8.06
N GLY A 54 -7.86 3.58 -9.10
CA GLY A 54 -7.60 3.19 -10.49
C GLY A 54 -6.80 1.90 -10.66
N VAL A 55 -7.30 0.81 -10.09
CA VAL A 55 -6.83 -0.56 -10.26
C VAL A 55 -8.03 -1.50 -10.42
N THR A 56 -7.79 -2.79 -10.64
CA THR A 56 -8.87 -3.78 -10.70
C THR A 56 -9.32 -4.19 -9.29
N ARG A 57 -10.57 -4.67 -9.14
CA ARG A 57 -11.02 -5.30 -7.89
C ARG A 57 -10.10 -6.42 -7.44
N GLN A 58 -9.60 -7.23 -8.37
CA GLN A 58 -8.69 -8.34 -8.08
C GLN A 58 -7.39 -7.85 -7.43
N THR A 59 -6.91 -6.67 -7.84
CA THR A 59 -5.76 -5.99 -7.23
C THR A 59 -6.04 -5.68 -5.75
N ILE A 60 -7.20 -5.12 -5.42
CA ILE A 60 -7.61 -4.87 -4.03
C ILE A 60 -7.78 -6.16 -3.24
N THR A 61 -8.45 -7.18 -3.80
CA THR A 61 -8.59 -8.50 -3.17
C THR A 61 -7.24 -9.11 -2.82
N SER A 62 -6.26 -9.01 -3.73
CA SER A 62 -4.93 -9.58 -3.52
C SER A 62 -4.12 -8.79 -2.49
N LEU A 63 -4.34 -7.47 -2.37
CA LEU A 63 -3.75 -6.63 -1.31
C LEU A 63 -4.37 -6.90 0.06
N GLU A 64 -5.69 -7.04 0.15
CA GLU A 64 -6.38 -7.39 1.40
C GLU A 64 -6.02 -8.81 1.86
N GLY A 65 -5.75 -9.72 0.92
CA GLY A 65 -5.35 -11.09 1.21
C GLY A 65 -3.84 -11.31 1.31
N GLU A 66 -3.03 -10.24 1.35
CA GLU A 66 -1.56 -10.32 1.52
C GLU A 66 -0.85 -11.18 0.46
N LYS A 67 -1.47 -11.35 -0.72
CA LYS A 67 -0.98 -12.24 -1.79
C LYS A 67 0.15 -11.64 -2.61
N TYR A 68 0.31 -10.32 -2.57
CA TYR A 68 1.41 -9.63 -3.22
C TYR A 68 1.67 -8.27 -2.55
N MET A 69 2.87 -7.74 -2.72
CA MET A 69 3.21 -6.40 -2.23
C MET A 69 2.75 -5.31 -3.20
N ALA A 70 2.07 -4.31 -2.66
CA ALA A 70 1.75 -3.11 -3.41
C ALA A 70 3.03 -2.43 -3.92
N SER A 71 3.02 -1.96 -5.17
CA SER A 71 3.98 -0.95 -5.58
C SER A 71 3.80 0.30 -4.72
N LEU A 72 4.87 1.06 -4.52
CA LEU A 72 4.77 2.27 -3.71
C LEU A 72 3.72 3.24 -4.24
N THR A 73 3.66 3.43 -5.56
CA THR A 73 2.67 4.31 -6.18
C THR A 73 1.25 3.89 -5.83
N LEU A 74 0.97 2.58 -5.76
CA LEU A 74 -0.33 2.08 -5.35
C LEU A 74 -0.56 2.27 -3.84
N ALA A 75 0.44 1.94 -3.01
CA ALA A 75 0.37 2.16 -1.56
C ALA A 75 0.09 3.62 -1.22
N TYR A 76 0.79 4.55 -1.85
CA TYR A 76 0.61 6.00 -1.71
C TYR A 76 -0.80 6.45 -2.11
N ARG A 77 -1.33 5.95 -3.24
CA ARG A 77 -2.70 6.30 -3.68
C ARG A 77 -3.75 5.82 -2.69
N ILE A 78 -3.58 4.63 -2.12
CA ILE A 78 -4.48 4.08 -1.10
C ILE A 78 -4.37 4.88 0.20
N ALA A 79 -3.15 5.19 0.65
CA ALA A 79 -2.89 6.05 1.81
C ALA A 79 -3.57 7.41 1.68
N LYS A 80 -3.39 8.06 0.52
CA LYS A 80 -4.05 9.32 0.18
C LYS A 80 -5.57 9.20 0.17
N TYR A 81 -6.12 8.13 -0.39
CA TYR A 81 -7.57 7.90 -0.41
C TYR A 81 -8.18 7.77 0.99
N PHE A 82 -7.46 7.14 1.92
CA PHE A 82 -7.88 7.00 3.32
C PHE A 82 -7.45 8.15 4.22
N ASN A 83 -6.69 9.12 3.71
CA ASN A 83 -6.07 10.20 4.49
C ASN A 83 -5.25 9.66 5.68
N THR A 84 -4.39 8.70 5.38
CA THR A 84 -3.53 7.99 6.34
C THR A 84 -2.13 7.81 5.75
N THR A 85 -1.22 7.16 6.49
CA THR A 85 0.14 6.86 6.03
C THR A 85 0.25 5.46 5.39
N ILE A 86 1.38 5.16 4.76
CA ILE A 86 1.62 3.81 4.20
C ILE A 86 1.86 2.83 5.33
N GLU A 87 2.58 3.26 6.36
CA GLU A 87 2.91 2.55 7.58
C GLU A 87 1.65 2.16 8.36
N ASP A 88 0.63 3.03 8.33
CA ASP A 88 -0.68 2.73 8.92
C ASP A 88 -1.47 1.66 8.16
N LEU A 89 -1.24 1.53 6.86
CA LEU A 89 -1.94 0.57 5.98
C LEU A 89 -1.22 -0.78 5.87
N PHE A 90 0.10 -0.78 5.95
CA PHE A 90 0.96 -1.94 5.75
C PHE A 90 1.90 -2.06 6.94
N VAL A 91 1.58 -2.98 7.85
CA VAL A 91 2.36 -3.24 9.06
C VAL A 91 3.35 -4.35 8.76
N PHE A 92 4.63 -4.08 8.95
CA PHE A 92 5.69 -5.07 8.79
C PHE A 92 6.02 -5.65 10.16
N ASP A 93 5.97 -6.97 10.27
CA ASP A 93 6.40 -7.67 11.47
C ASP A 93 7.78 -8.28 11.23
N ASP A 94 8.78 -7.67 11.88
CA ASP A 94 10.19 -8.07 11.84
C ASP A 94 10.52 -9.09 12.94
N SER A 95 9.53 -9.61 13.70
CA SER A 95 9.79 -10.66 14.69
C SER A 95 10.28 -11.93 13.99
N GLU A 96 11.57 -12.25 14.17
CA GLU A 96 12.14 -13.56 13.85
C GLU A 96 11.44 -14.61 14.75
N ASP A 97 10.53 -15.39 14.18
CA ASP A 97 10.15 -16.71 14.73
C ASP A 97 11.16 -17.77 14.26
#